data_AF-A0A0L6JHT7-F1
#
_entry.id   AF-A0A0L6JHT7-F1
#
_cell.length_a   1.000
_cell.length_b   1.000
_cell.length_c   1.000
_cell.angle_alpha   90.00
_cell.angle_beta   90.00
_cell.angle_gamma   90.00
#
_symmetry.space_group_name_H-M   'P 1'
#
loop_
_entity.id
_entity.type
_entity.pdbx_description
1 polymer ?
#
loop_
_entity_poly.entity_id
_entity_poly.type
_entity_poly.pdbx_seq_one_letter_code
_entity_poly.pdbx_strand_id
1 'polypeptide(L)'
;MKRKRKLGSLFISLILVVNLLTVCFYTELSTAADMKSPDLNGDKVVNMSDVILIATVFGAVSGDGKYKSSYDINGDGAINMSDVIIVATSFNKTVNDPTPTNGPTPTQTKKDEPNLTGDIIFSVPSKTFQNQISVTLSTNIANAQIRYTTNGSVPNNSSTLYSSALTFTKTTQLRAQVFVNGAASGKMGTALYIASSINTKHDVPVIIIDDYGAGKPVKDTYKDCAIMVMEPTNNELSLLQTPTIATRGGIHLRGQSSANFEKAPYKIELRDNEDNDAKYKLLGLGTDGDWALLSPYPDKTLIRNSLAYTLGEDMGLQAPGWRHCEVYLNTDNQPLSADDYQGVYLLVETPEIQKNRLDIAKLKPEDITEPNITGGYLMQFNMMAAEAPLIKGNGWSDLELTEPQDANSQQIAWITNYIQKTHNAIHSTNPSNATTGYPAYIDVDSFVNFIITNELAREADSYMRSTRIYKDRDKKLMAGPLWDYDLGYDCFVMGGFGGGFGGGTTSTIEGWQFQPMAMFPGMGGTTCDWYYTLMKDTSFQSKISARWQELRRGPLSNANLSARVKQLSSPLNNAAKRNFQKWNILNTSQIGGFGTQTTQTWEQQLTILENFLLKRAAWLDTSGWKPTTTTNPGGGWGGF
;
A
#
# COMPACT_ATOMS: atom_id res chain seq x y z
N MET A 1 -75.76 6.86 -38.22
CA MET A 1 -75.03 5.85 -37.41
C MET A 1 -73.52 6.03 -37.67
N LYS A 2 -72.76 6.38 -36.60
CA LYS A 2 -71.30 6.33 -36.46
C LYS A 2 -70.41 7.26 -37.33
N ARG A 3 -70.54 8.56 -37.10
CA ARG A 3 -69.38 9.47 -36.94
C ARG A 3 -68.73 9.16 -35.59
N LYS A 4 -67.55 8.54 -35.56
CA LYS A 4 -66.58 8.50 -34.44
C LYS A 4 -65.38 7.64 -34.88
N ARG A 5 -64.17 8.08 -34.53
CA ARG A 5 -62.84 7.46 -34.75
C ARG A 5 -62.03 7.95 -35.96
N LYS A 6 -61.60 9.22 -35.90
CA LYS A 6 -60.32 9.66 -36.52
C LYS A 6 -59.70 10.89 -35.83
N LEU A 7 -59.91 11.04 -34.52
CA LEU A 7 -59.34 12.12 -33.69
C LEU A 7 -58.66 11.62 -32.40
N GLY A 8 -58.43 10.30 -32.26
CA GLY A 8 -57.92 9.68 -31.03
C GLY A 8 -56.43 9.34 -31.02
N SER A 9 -55.70 9.53 -32.12
CA SER A 9 -54.27 9.19 -32.22
C SER A 9 -53.34 10.40 -32.27
N LEU A 10 -53.88 11.62 -32.44
CA LEU A 10 -53.09 12.85 -32.43
C LEU A 10 -53.12 13.58 -31.07
N PHE A 11 -54.10 13.28 -30.20
CA PHE A 11 -54.22 13.86 -28.86
C PHE A 11 -53.40 13.12 -27.80
N ILE A 12 -53.02 11.86 -28.03
CA ILE A 12 -52.21 11.07 -27.07
C ILE A 12 -50.71 11.39 -27.22
N SER A 13 -50.26 11.78 -28.41
CA SER A 13 -48.86 12.22 -28.63
C SER A 13 -48.59 13.69 -28.27
N LEU A 14 -49.62 14.53 -28.14
CA LEU A 14 -49.46 15.92 -27.66
C LEU A 14 -49.50 16.01 -26.12
N ILE A 15 -50.24 15.11 -25.44
CA ILE A 15 -50.30 15.06 -23.96
C ILE A 15 -49.03 14.44 -23.36
N LEU A 16 -48.34 13.55 -24.08
CA LEU A 16 -47.05 12.99 -23.61
C LEU A 16 -45.88 13.97 -23.79
N VAL A 17 -45.92 14.85 -24.80
CA VAL A 17 -44.89 15.87 -25.03
C VAL A 17 -45.12 17.11 -24.17
N VAL A 18 -46.38 17.45 -23.84
CA VAL A 18 -46.67 18.56 -22.90
C VAL A 18 -46.42 18.17 -21.44
N ASN A 19 -46.58 16.90 -21.03
CA ASN A 19 -46.18 16.45 -19.68
C ASN A 19 -44.67 16.19 -19.51
N LEU A 20 -43.90 16.08 -20.60
CA LEU A 20 -42.43 16.04 -20.54
C LEU A 20 -41.78 17.43 -20.63
N LEU A 21 -42.51 18.45 -21.06
CA LEU A 21 -42.02 19.84 -21.18
C LEU A 21 -42.52 20.78 -20.06
N THR A 22 -43.52 20.41 -19.25
CA THR A 22 -43.90 21.18 -18.04
C THR A 22 -43.13 20.79 -16.78
N VAL A 23 -42.26 19.77 -16.83
CA VAL A 23 -41.33 19.44 -15.72
C VAL A 23 -39.99 20.19 -15.84
N CYS A 24 -39.76 20.92 -16.94
CA CYS A 24 -38.51 21.67 -17.18
C CYS A 24 -38.58 23.19 -16.90
N PHE A 25 -39.72 23.77 -16.53
CA PHE A 25 -39.80 25.19 -16.16
C PHE A 25 -40.96 25.47 -15.19
N TYR A 26 -40.84 24.98 -13.97
CA TYR A 26 -41.35 25.72 -12.81
C TYR A 26 -40.19 25.93 -11.85
N THR A 27 -39.47 27.01 -12.09
CA THR A 27 -38.75 27.71 -11.03
C THR A 27 -39.77 28.26 -10.05
N GLU A 28 -40.09 27.49 -9.02
CA GLU A 28 -40.17 28.07 -7.67
C GLU A 28 -38.77 27.81 -7.10
N LEU A 29 -37.82 28.73 -7.15
CA LEU A 29 -37.72 29.83 -6.17
C LEU A 29 -38.16 29.40 -4.76
N SER A 30 -37.76 28.19 -4.35
CA SER A 30 -37.45 27.97 -2.94
C SER A 30 -36.17 28.76 -2.66
N THR A 31 -36.36 29.80 -1.87
CA THR A 31 -35.29 30.60 -1.30
C THR A 31 -34.26 29.69 -0.65
N ALA A 32 -32.97 30.02 -0.76
CA ALA A 32 -31.86 29.40 -0.03
C ALA A 32 -31.94 29.59 1.50
N ALA A 33 -33.14 29.72 2.06
CA ALA A 33 -33.45 30.11 3.42
C ALA A 33 -33.94 28.95 4.31
N ASP A 34 -34.12 27.73 3.78
CA ASP A 34 -34.55 26.56 4.58
C ASP A 34 -33.72 25.28 4.34
N MET A 35 -32.63 25.35 3.55
CA MET A 35 -31.71 24.21 3.44
C MET A 35 -30.94 24.03 4.75
N LYS A 36 -30.99 22.82 5.31
CA LYS A 36 -30.27 22.49 6.54
C LYS A 36 -28.79 22.28 6.25
N SER A 37 -27.97 22.35 7.31
CA SER A 37 -26.53 22.11 7.20
C SER A 37 -26.28 20.70 6.63
N PRO A 38 -25.39 20.54 5.63
CA PRO A 38 -24.92 19.23 5.17
C PRO A 38 -23.92 18.57 6.14
N ASP A 39 -23.42 19.31 7.14
CA ASP A 39 -22.70 18.76 8.30
C ASP A 39 -23.74 18.30 9.33
N LEU A 40 -23.99 16.99 9.36
CA LEU A 40 -25.02 16.33 10.16
C LEU A 40 -24.49 15.86 11.52
N ASN A 41 -23.18 15.73 11.68
CA ASN A 41 -22.54 15.33 12.93
C ASN A 41 -22.00 16.52 13.75
N GLY A 42 -22.00 17.74 13.18
CA GLY A 42 -21.56 18.97 13.81
C GLY A 42 -20.03 19.10 13.95
N ASP A 43 -19.25 18.32 13.19
CA ASP A 43 -17.79 18.33 13.24
C ASP A 43 -17.14 19.45 12.40
N LYS A 44 -17.96 20.28 11.75
CA LYS A 44 -17.62 21.39 10.86
C LYS A 44 -17.00 20.98 9.54
N VAL A 45 -17.01 19.70 9.18
CA VAL A 45 -16.42 19.16 7.94
C VAL A 45 -17.41 18.20 7.28
N VAL A 46 -17.96 18.59 6.13
CA VAL A 46 -18.84 17.68 5.39
C VAL A 46 -18.02 16.55 4.78
N ASN A 47 -18.20 15.33 5.26
CA ASN A 47 -17.43 14.16 4.85
C ASN A 47 -18.30 12.88 4.82
N MET A 48 -17.66 11.70 4.71
CA MET A 48 -18.38 10.43 4.62
C MET A 48 -19.17 10.11 5.90
N SER A 49 -18.77 10.69 7.03
CA SER A 49 -19.49 10.56 8.30
C SER A 49 -20.90 11.13 8.22
N ASP A 50 -21.11 12.23 7.50
CA ASP A 50 -22.44 12.81 7.28
C ASP A 50 -23.28 11.93 6.34
N VAL A 51 -22.67 11.38 5.30
CA VAL A 51 -23.33 10.43 4.39
C VAL A 51 -23.79 9.17 5.14
N ILE A 52 -22.97 8.65 6.04
CA ILE A 52 -23.30 7.49 6.86
C ILE A 52 -24.51 7.78 7.76
N LEU A 53 -24.64 9.00 8.30
CA LEU A 53 -25.82 9.38 9.09
C LEU A 53 -27.11 9.36 8.27
N ILE A 54 -27.08 9.84 7.02
CA ILE A 54 -28.23 9.72 6.11
C ILE A 54 -28.55 8.24 5.83
N ALA A 55 -27.53 7.42 5.60
CA ALA A 55 -27.71 5.99 5.33
C ALA A 55 -28.46 5.25 6.45
N THR A 56 -28.34 5.69 7.71
CA THR A 56 -29.07 5.07 8.85
C THR A 56 -30.59 5.19 8.76
N VAL A 57 -31.10 6.15 7.99
CA VAL A 57 -32.54 6.43 7.85
C VAL A 57 -32.97 6.62 6.39
N PHE A 58 -32.13 6.19 5.44
CA PHE A 58 -32.38 6.33 4.00
C PHE A 58 -33.71 5.68 3.59
N GLY A 59 -34.46 6.38 2.75
CA GLY A 59 -35.81 6.02 2.31
C GLY A 59 -36.89 6.22 3.38
N ALA A 60 -36.63 6.93 4.47
CA ALA A 60 -37.67 7.34 5.42
C ALA A 60 -38.45 8.55 4.92
N VAL A 61 -39.76 8.56 5.11
CA VAL A 61 -40.65 9.68 4.76
C VAL A 61 -41.27 10.30 6.01
N SER A 62 -41.66 11.58 5.93
CA SER A 62 -42.31 12.29 7.04
C SER A 62 -43.54 11.53 7.53
N GLY A 63 -43.54 11.15 8.81
CA GLY A 63 -44.53 10.26 9.42
C GLY A 63 -43.99 8.88 9.79
N ASP A 64 -42.83 8.47 9.25
CA ASP A 64 -42.15 7.24 9.68
C ASP A 64 -41.49 7.41 11.05
N GLY A 65 -41.55 6.37 11.89
CA GLY A 65 -40.87 6.39 13.21
C GLY A 65 -39.34 6.51 13.13
N LYS A 66 -38.74 6.25 11.96
CA LYS A 66 -37.32 6.42 11.68
C LYS A 66 -36.98 7.76 11.01
N TYR A 67 -37.97 8.54 10.59
CA TYR A 67 -37.73 9.81 9.90
C TYR A 67 -37.14 10.83 10.89
N LYS A 68 -36.02 11.43 10.50
CA LYS A 68 -35.36 12.51 11.23
C LYS A 68 -35.35 13.75 10.36
N SER A 69 -36.11 14.76 10.74
CA SER A 69 -36.18 16.01 9.97
C SER A 69 -34.81 16.66 9.79
N SER A 70 -33.85 16.46 10.69
CA SER A 70 -32.48 16.96 10.55
C SER A 70 -31.72 16.39 9.35
N TYR A 71 -32.12 15.23 8.82
CA TYR A 71 -31.42 14.53 7.72
C TYR A 71 -32.17 14.66 6.38
N ASP A 72 -33.34 15.30 6.39
CA ASP A 72 -34.06 15.80 5.22
C ASP A 72 -33.58 17.24 4.98
N ILE A 73 -32.52 17.35 4.18
CA ILE A 73 -31.70 18.54 4.01
C ILE A 73 -32.38 19.53 3.06
N ASN A 74 -33.05 19.03 2.03
CA ASN A 74 -33.84 19.84 1.11
C ASN A 74 -35.26 20.15 1.62
N GLY A 75 -35.71 19.49 2.70
CA GLY A 75 -37.00 19.70 3.31
C GLY A 75 -38.17 19.15 2.48
N ASP A 76 -37.92 18.18 1.60
CA ASP A 76 -38.93 17.65 0.67
C ASP A 76 -39.87 16.60 1.29
N GLY A 77 -39.62 16.23 2.55
CA GLY A 77 -40.39 15.24 3.30
C GLY A 77 -39.91 13.81 3.13
N ALA A 78 -38.82 13.55 2.40
CA ALA A 78 -38.28 12.22 2.14
C ALA A 78 -36.74 12.20 2.18
N ILE A 79 -36.15 11.38 3.06
CA ILE A 79 -34.70 11.24 3.15
C ILE A 79 -34.21 10.29 2.04
N ASN A 80 -33.64 10.83 0.97
CA ASN A 80 -33.32 10.09 -0.25
C ASN A 80 -32.01 10.54 -0.92
N MET A 81 -31.80 10.15 -2.19
CA MET A 81 -30.58 10.48 -2.92
C MET A 81 -30.40 12.00 -3.14
N SER A 82 -31.48 12.77 -3.12
CA SER A 82 -31.43 14.23 -3.20
C SER A 82 -30.70 14.84 -2.01
N ASP A 83 -30.90 14.33 -0.80
CA ASP A 83 -30.16 14.74 0.40
C ASP A 83 -28.69 14.31 0.34
N VAL A 84 -28.43 13.09 -0.15
CA VAL A 84 -27.06 12.58 -0.35
C VAL A 84 -26.31 13.44 -1.36
N ILE A 85 -26.96 13.89 -2.45
CA ILE A 85 -26.37 14.79 -3.44
C ILE A 85 -26.02 16.13 -2.80
N ILE A 86 -26.84 16.65 -1.88
CA ILE A 86 -26.52 17.91 -1.18
C ILE A 86 -25.26 17.75 -0.32
N VAL A 87 -25.14 16.64 0.42
CA VAL A 87 -23.89 16.32 1.15
C VAL A 87 -22.71 16.20 0.18
N ALA A 88 -22.88 15.49 -0.95
CA ALA A 88 -21.83 15.29 -1.95
C ALA A 88 -21.37 16.61 -2.61
N THR A 89 -22.28 17.55 -2.87
CA THR A 89 -21.94 18.87 -3.42
C THR A 89 -21.16 19.75 -2.45
N SER A 90 -21.16 19.38 -1.16
CA SER A 90 -20.41 20.05 -0.10
C SER A 90 -19.27 19.21 0.47
N PHE A 91 -18.97 18.05 -0.13
CA PHE A 91 -17.95 17.12 0.38
C PHE A 91 -16.56 17.78 0.46
N ASN A 92 -15.86 17.55 1.57
CA ASN A 92 -14.60 18.19 1.97
C ASN A 92 -14.68 19.72 2.20
N LYS A 93 -15.87 20.32 2.31
CA LYS A 93 -16.00 21.73 2.70
C LYS A 93 -16.13 21.86 4.22
N THR A 94 -15.57 22.93 4.76
CA THR A 94 -15.77 23.33 6.16
C THR A 94 -16.96 24.28 6.29
N VAL A 95 -17.84 24.01 7.27
CA VAL A 95 -19.03 24.84 7.53
C VAL A 95 -18.71 25.83 8.66
N ASN A 96 -18.77 27.13 8.37
CA ASN A 96 -18.55 28.19 9.35
C ASN A 96 -19.90 28.81 9.74
N ASP A 97 -20.40 28.54 10.95
CA ASP A 97 -21.18 29.52 11.74
C ASP A 97 -21.20 29.13 13.25
N PRO A 98 -21.59 30.02 14.20
CA PRO A 98 -20.89 30.16 15.47
C PRO A 98 -21.69 29.67 16.68
N THR A 99 -20.93 29.25 17.69
CA THR A 99 -21.25 29.19 19.13
C THR A 99 -22.17 28.08 19.68
N PRO A 100 -21.97 27.67 20.97
CA PRO A 100 -21.85 26.26 21.34
C PRO A 100 -22.82 25.84 22.47
N THR A 101 -23.01 24.53 22.63
CA THR A 101 -23.36 23.95 23.95
C THR A 101 -22.71 22.59 24.15
N ASN A 102 -21.90 22.52 25.20
CA ASN A 102 -21.22 21.35 25.71
C ASN A 102 -22.19 20.28 26.22
N GLY A 103 -21.86 19.02 25.94
CA GLY A 103 -22.30 17.84 26.68
C GLY A 103 -21.29 16.70 26.43
N PRO A 104 -20.82 15.97 27.46
CA PRO A 104 -19.78 14.97 27.29
C PRO A 104 -20.38 13.76 26.56
N THR A 105 -19.96 13.55 25.32
CA THR A 105 -20.30 12.32 24.60
C THR A 105 -19.21 11.29 24.89
N PRO A 106 -19.56 10.06 25.33
CA PRO A 106 -18.57 9.02 25.61
C PRO A 106 -17.83 8.65 24.32
N THR A 107 -16.52 8.83 24.30
CA THR A 107 -15.66 8.46 23.18
C THR A 107 -15.69 6.95 22.97
N GLN A 108 -16.44 6.47 21.97
CA GLN A 108 -16.14 5.17 21.38
C GLN A 108 -14.79 5.31 20.67
N THR A 109 -13.77 4.64 21.21
CA THR A 109 -12.46 4.53 20.57
C THR A 109 -12.63 3.81 19.24
N LYS A 110 -12.35 4.48 18.12
CA LYS A 110 -12.17 3.81 16.83
C LYS A 110 -11.02 2.80 16.99
N LYS A 111 -11.32 1.51 16.83
CA LYS A 111 -10.37 0.40 17.03
C LYS A 111 -9.11 0.50 16.15
N ASP A 112 -9.16 1.28 15.08
CA ASP A 112 -8.13 1.39 14.05
C ASP A 112 -7.20 2.62 14.22
N GLU A 113 -7.36 3.39 15.31
CA GLU A 113 -6.51 4.54 15.66
C GLU A 113 -5.76 4.24 16.98
N PRO A 114 -4.48 4.66 17.12
CA PRO A 114 -3.74 4.47 18.35
C PRO A 114 -4.43 5.18 19.52
N ASN A 115 -4.84 4.41 20.53
CA ASN A 115 -5.21 4.95 21.83
C ASN A 115 -4.26 4.39 22.89
N LEU A 116 -3.17 5.12 23.11
CA LEU A 116 -2.19 4.77 24.11
C LEU A 116 -2.44 5.44 25.46
N THR A 117 -3.48 6.26 25.65
CA THR A 117 -3.59 7.05 26.89
C THR A 117 -4.08 6.24 28.09
N GLY A 118 -4.78 5.12 27.87
CA GLY A 118 -5.34 4.31 28.95
C GLY A 118 -6.24 5.14 29.87
N ASP A 119 -6.08 4.97 31.19
CA ASP A 119 -6.79 5.75 32.21
C ASP A 119 -5.97 6.97 32.72
N ILE A 120 -4.92 7.34 31.98
CA ILE A 120 -4.09 8.52 32.25
C ILE A 120 -4.50 9.65 31.31
N ILE A 121 -4.70 10.83 31.89
CA ILE A 121 -4.87 12.08 31.15
C ILE A 121 -3.53 12.79 31.14
N PHE A 122 -2.94 12.89 29.95
CA PHE A 122 -1.73 13.70 29.71
C PHE A 122 -2.16 15.10 29.31
N SER A 123 -1.61 16.14 29.95
CA SER A 123 -1.94 17.54 29.61
C SER A 123 -1.48 17.95 28.21
N VAL A 124 -0.50 17.22 27.65
CA VAL A 124 -0.03 17.39 26.29
C VAL A 124 -0.07 16.02 25.61
N PRO A 125 -0.69 15.87 24.43
CA PRO A 125 -0.66 14.61 23.69
C PRO A 125 0.76 14.32 23.17
N SER A 126 1.00 13.08 22.72
CA SER A 126 2.24 12.72 22.04
C SER A 126 2.54 13.67 20.88
N LYS A 127 3.77 14.19 20.83
CA LYS A 127 4.20 15.15 19.81
C LYS A 127 5.71 15.29 19.78
N THR A 128 6.23 15.93 18.74
CA THR A 128 7.60 16.46 18.78
C THR A 128 7.64 17.76 19.58
N PHE A 129 8.82 18.15 20.09
CA PHE A 129 9.01 19.43 20.77
C PHE A 129 10.43 19.98 20.58
N GLN A 130 10.57 21.29 20.77
CA GLN A 130 11.86 21.99 20.79
C GLN A 130 12.20 22.44 22.21
N ASN A 131 13.49 22.41 22.56
CA ASN A 131 14.07 22.82 23.85
C ASN A 131 13.56 22.02 25.06
N GLN A 132 12.31 22.23 25.47
CA GLN A 132 11.69 21.52 26.57
C GLN A 132 10.17 21.41 26.41
N ILE A 133 9.58 20.42 27.06
CA ILE A 133 8.13 20.24 27.19
C ILE A 133 7.78 19.95 28.65
N SER A 134 6.68 20.54 29.14
CA SER A 134 6.16 20.33 30.49
C SER A 134 4.83 19.60 30.42
N VAL A 135 4.70 18.50 31.17
CA VAL A 135 3.57 17.58 31.12
C VAL A 135 3.06 17.33 32.54
N THR A 136 1.76 17.48 32.74
CA THR A 136 1.08 17.04 33.96
C THR A 136 0.24 15.80 33.69
N LEU A 137 0.14 14.94 34.68
CA LEU A 137 -0.65 13.72 34.66
C LEU A 137 -1.86 13.86 35.60
N SER A 138 -3.02 13.40 35.15
CA SER A 138 -4.20 13.23 36.01
C SER A 138 -4.97 11.96 35.64
N THR A 139 -5.95 11.60 36.46
CA THR A 139 -6.82 10.45 36.23
C THR A 139 -8.20 10.72 36.84
N ASN A 140 -9.22 10.07 36.28
CA ASN A 140 -10.59 10.11 36.81
C ASN A 140 -10.84 9.04 37.89
N ILE A 141 -9.85 8.17 38.18
CA ILE A 141 -9.97 7.14 39.20
C ILE A 141 -9.74 7.76 40.58
N ALA A 142 -10.75 7.65 41.45
CA ALA A 142 -10.73 8.23 42.79
C ALA A 142 -9.69 7.57 43.72
N ASN A 143 -9.15 8.36 44.66
CA ASN A 143 -8.20 7.91 45.70
C ASN A 143 -6.94 7.23 45.15
N ALA A 144 -6.51 7.65 43.96
CA ALA A 144 -5.46 6.96 43.24
C ALA A 144 -4.12 7.71 43.24
N GLN A 145 -3.03 6.94 43.23
CA GLN A 145 -1.68 7.40 42.98
C GLN A 145 -1.31 7.12 41.52
N ILE A 146 -0.69 8.08 40.84
CA ILE A 146 -0.12 7.85 39.51
C ILE A 146 1.36 7.53 39.67
N ARG A 147 1.80 6.42 39.10
CA ARG A 147 3.20 5.99 39.05
C ARG A 147 3.68 6.02 37.61
N TYR A 148 4.93 6.39 37.37
CA TYR A 148 5.44 6.53 36.00
C TYR A 148 6.88 6.04 35.82
N THR A 149 7.23 5.79 34.56
CA THR A 149 8.57 5.44 34.07
C THR A 149 8.88 6.23 32.80
N THR A 150 10.17 6.42 32.51
CA THR A 150 10.66 7.18 31.34
C THR A 150 11.65 6.38 30.48
N ASN A 151 11.85 5.11 30.83
CA ASN A 151 12.82 4.20 30.19
C ASN A 151 12.12 3.05 29.44
N GLY A 152 10.83 3.20 29.17
CA GLY A 152 10.01 2.20 28.50
C GLY A 152 9.59 0.99 29.34
N SER A 153 9.96 0.88 30.62
CA SER A 153 9.47 -0.22 31.47
C SER A 153 8.00 -0.02 31.91
N VAL A 154 7.25 -1.11 32.12
CA VAL A 154 5.86 -1.04 32.65
C VAL A 154 5.87 -0.47 34.08
N PRO A 155 5.11 0.60 34.38
CA PRO A 155 5.01 1.14 35.73
C PRO A 155 4.44 0.11 36.72
N ASN A 156 5.06 0.00 37.88
CA ASN A 156 4.60 -0.83 38.99
C ASN A 156 4.59 0.00 40.30
N ASN A 157 4.21 -0.62 41.42
CA ASN A 157 4.05 0.12 42.68
C ASN A 157 5.38 0.67 43.26
N SER A 158 6.54 0.19 42.80
CA SER A 158 7.86 0.74 43.16
C SER A 158 8.36 1.81 42.19
N SER A 159 7.67 2.04 41.07
CA SER A 159 7.98 3.13 40.14
C SER A 159 7.79 4.49 40.79
N THR A 160 8.33 5.54 40.15
CA THR A 160 8.31 6.90 40.68
C THR A 160 6.87 7.41 40.85
N LEU A 161 6.56 7.92 42.04
CA LEU A 161 5.27 8.57 42.32
C LEU A 161 5.22 9.94 41.63
N TYR A 162 4.20 10.17 40.82
CA TYR A 162 3.94 11.48 40.24
C TYR A 162 3.40 12.44 41.31
N SER A 163 4.06 13.59 41.47
CA SER A 163 3.72 14.61 42.48
C SER A 163 3.67 16.04 41.94
N SER A 164 4.29 16.30 40.79
CA SER A 164 4.37 17.62 40.14
C SER A 164 4.65 17.47 38.64
N ALA A 165 4.52 18.56 37.88
CA ALA A 165 4.75 18.57 36.44
C ALA A 165 6.13 18.00 36.05
N LEU A 166 6.14 17.16 35.02
CA LEU A 166 7.35 16.55 34.47
C LEU A 166 7.88 17.41 33.32
N THR A 167 9.17 17.74 33.34
CA THR A 167 9.84 18.49 32.26
C THR A 167 10.81 17.58 31.52
N PHE A 168 10.70 17.52 30.19
CA PHE A 168 11.60 16.76 29.34
C PHE A 168 12.34 17.68 28.38
N THR A 169 13.64 17.41 28.18
CA THR A 169 14.53 18.11 27.24
C THR A 169 15.10 17.18 26.17
N LYS A 170 14.75 15.89 26.23
CA LYS A 170 15.19 14.83 25.31
C LYS A 170 14.00 13.95 24.93
N THR A 171 14.14 13.18 23.85
CA THR A 171 13.13 12.18 23.49
C THR A 171 12.83 11.29 24.68
N THR A 172 11.55 11.15 25.03
CA THR A 172 11.10 10.42 26.20
C THR A 172 9.82 9.64 25.90
N GLN A 173 9.82 8.35 26.22
CA GLN A 173 8.62 7.54 26.33
C GLN A 173 8.14 7.57 27.79
N LEU A 174 7.07 8.33 28.05
CA LEU A 174 6.46 8.44 29.38
C LEU A 174 5.35 7.41 29.51
N ARG A 175 5.59 6.33 30.27
CA ARG A 175 4.56 5.35 30.65
C ARG A 175 4.06 5.66 32.05
N ALA A 176 2.76 5.63 32.29
CA ALA A 176 2.16 5.90 33.59
C ALA A 176 0.98 4.96 33.88
N GLN A 177 0.77 4.62 35.14
CA GLN A 177 -0.37 3.82 35.56
C GLN A 177 -0.88 4.20 36.95
N VAL A 178 -2.17 3.94 37.15
CA VAL A 178 -2.92 4.29 38.35
C VAL A 178 -2.87 3.14 39.36
N PHE A 179 -2.59 3.46 40.62
CA PHE A 179 -2.54 2.54 41.75
C PHE A 179 -3.47 3.01 42.86
N VAL A 180 -4.31 2.12 43.37
CA VAL A 180 -5.14 2.34 44.58
C VAL A 180 -4.68 1.34 45.63
N ASN A 181 -4.31 1.82 46.81
CA ASN A 181 -3.77 0.99 47.90
C ASN A 181 -2.63 0.05 47.48
N GLY A 182 -1.79 0.49 46.53
CA GLY A 182 -0.65 -0.27 46.02
C GLY A 182 -0.95 -1.28 44.91
N ALA A 183 -2.22 -1.43 44.50
CA ALA A 183 -2.63 -2.31 43.40
C ALA A 183 -2.93 -1.52 42.12
N ALA A 184 -2.46 -2.02 40.97
CA ALA A 184 -2.78 -1.44 39.67
C ALA A 184 -4.31 -1.45 39.44
N SER A 185 -4.91 -0.28 39.23
CA SER A 185 -6.36 -0.09 39.27
C SER A 185 -6.94 0.65 38.04
N GLY A 186 -6.11 1.00 37.07
CA GLY A 186 -6.51 1.55 35.78
C GLY A 186 -5.58 1.09 34.67
N LYS A 187 -5.97 1.22 33.40
CA LYS A 187 -5.14 0.90 32.22
C LYS A 187 -3.92 1.83 32.14
N MET A 188 -2.79 1.25 31.77
CA MET A 188 -1.56 2.01 31.53
C MET A 188 -1.77 3.04 30.42
N GLY A 189 -1.19 4.22 30.58
CA GLY A 189 -1.07 5.22 29.53
C GLY A 189 0.38 5.41 29.09
N THR A 190 0.59 5.69 27.80
CA THR A 190 1.87 6.08 27.22
C THR A 190 1.71 7.37 26.42
N ALA A 191 2.63 8.31 26.63
CA ALA A 191 2.84 9.46 25.76
C ALA A 191 4.28 9.47 25.21
N LEU A 192 4.43 9.81 23.95
CA LEU A 192 5.71 9.87 23.24
C LEU A 192 6.06 11.33 22.95
N TYR A 193 7.18 11.78 23.49
CA TYR A 193 7.68 13.14 23.25
C TYR A 193 9.02 13.04 22.54
N ILE A 194 9.08 13.38 21.25
CA ILE A 194 10.32 13.34 20.46
C ILE A 194 10.96 14.73 20.46
N ALA A 195 12.18 14.85 21.00
CA ALA A 195 12.90 16.11 20.92
C ALA A 195 13.36 16.33 19.48
N SER A 196 13.17 17.54 18.93
CA SER A 196 13.51 17.85 17.55
C SER A 196 14.12 19.23 17.42
N SER A 197 15.11 19.35 16.54
CA SER A 197 15.71 20.59 16.06
C SER A 197 15.28 20.94 14.63
N ILE A 198 14.38 20.16 14.04
CA ILE A 198 13.94 20.32 12.65
C ILE A 198 12.91 21.46 12.53
N ASN A 199 13.21 22.39 11.64
CA ASN A 199 12.30 23.45 11.21
C ASN A 199 11.93 23.32 9.72
N THR A 200 12.55 22.38 9.00
CA THR A 200 12.28 22.11 7.60
C THR A 200 10.81 21.74 7.40
N LYS A 201 10.20 22.32 6.36
CA LYS A 201 8.84 22.00 5.93
C LYS A 201 8.87 20.90 4.88
N HIS A 202 7.84 20.07 4.90
CA HIS A 202 7.63 18.98 3.96
C HIS A 202 6.31 19.16 3.23
N ASP A 203 6.15 18.45 2.12
CA ASP A 203 4.98 18.47 1.23
C ASP A 203 4.42 17.08 0.95
N VAL A 204 5.07 16.05 1.52
CA VAL A 204 4.64 14.66 1.55
C VAL A 204 4.59 14.18 3.01
N PRO A 205 3.88 13.09 3.32
CA PRO A 205 3.89 12.55 4.68
C PRO A 205 5.29 12.27 5.20
N VAL A 206 5.50 12.44 6.51
CA VAL A 206 6.77 12.15 7.18
C VAL A 206 6.55 11.08 8.25
N ILE A 207 7.45 10.09 8.27
CA ILE A 207 7.52 9.10 9.34
C ILE A 207 8.80 9.37 10.14
N ILE A 208 8.63 9.64 11.43
CA ILE A 208 9.72 9.80 12.39
C ILE A 208 9.85 8.51 13.17
N ILE A 209 11.06 7.96 13.23
CA ILE A 209 11.42 6.80 14.02
C ILE A 209 12.56 7.21 14.95
N ASP A 210 12.38 7.03 16.26
CA ASP A 210 13.37 7.33 17.28
C ASP A 210 13.52 6.09 18.19
N ASP A 211 14.71 5.50 18.22
CA ASP A 211 15.00 4.26 18.96
C ASP A 211 15.56 4.52 20.37
N TYR A 212 15.51 5.76 20.85
CA TYR A 212 16.02 6.18 22.16
C TYR A 212 17.54 5.99 22.33
N GLY A 213 18.30 5.97 21.23
CA GLY A 213 19.75 5.75 21.23
C GLY A 213 20.16 4.28 21.27
N ALA A 214 19.30 3.37 20.81
CA ALA A 214 19.58 1.94 20.73
C ALA A 214 20.54 1.58 19.56
N GLY A 215 20.90 2.57 18.74
CA GLY A 215 21.82 2.44 17.62
C GLY A 215 21.19 1.75 16.41
N LYS A 216 21.91 1.78 15.28
CA LYS A 216 21.41 1.30 13.97
C LYS A 216 20.64 -0.04 14.04
N PRO A 217 19.45 -0.14 13.42
CA PRO A 217 18.71 -1.39 13.32
C PRO A 217 19.55 -2.50 12.67
N VAL A 218 19.38 -3.73 13.14
CA VAL A 218 20.00 -4.94 12.57
C VAL A 218 18.94 -5.80 11.91
N LYS A 219 19.36 -6.79 11.12
CA LYS A 219 18.45 -7.63 10.35
C LYS A 219 17.68 -8.59 11.27
N ASP A 220 16.39 -8.79 10.97
CA ASP A 220 15.48 -9.77 11.58
C ASP A 220 15.37 -9.70 13.12
N THR A 221 15.75 -8.59 13.74
CA THR A 221 15.59 -8.36 15.19
C THR A 221 15.02 -6.97 15.42
N TYR A 222 13.79 -6.93 15.92
CA TYR A 222 13.11 -5.67 16.25
C TYR A 222 13.80 -4.97 17.42
N LYS A 223 14.09 -3.68 17.23
CA LYS A 223 14.43 -2.74 18.29
C LYS A 223 13.25 -1.86 18.62
N ASP A 224 13.04 -1.58 19.89
CA ASP A 224 11.98 -0.70 20.36
C ASP A 224 12.21 0.73 19.86
N CYS A 225 11.13 1.37 19.42
CA CYS A 225 11.17 2.76 18.95
C CYS A 225 9.83 3.48 19.21
N ALA A 226 9.88 4.81 19.15
CA ALA A 226 8.70 5.64 18.89
C ALA A 226 8.51 5.77 17.38
N ILE A 227 7.27 5.64 16.91
CA ILE A 227 6.87 5.91 15.54
C ILE A 227 5.86 7.06 15.55
N MET A 228 6.17 8.15 14.86
CA MET A 228 5.20 9.23 14.59
C MET A 228 4.99 9.39 13.10
N VAL A 229 3.72 9.41 12.68
CA VAL A 229 3.32 9.72 11.31
C VAL A 229 2.70 11.11 11.27
N MET A 230 3.18 11.89 10.32
CA MET A 230 2.82 13.28 10.10
C MET A 230 2.27 13.41 8.68
N GLU A 231 1.14 14.08 8.51
CA GLU A 231 0.50 14.26 7.20
C GLU A 231 0.40 15.75 6.84
N PRO A 232 0.65 16.11 5.56
CA PRO A 232 0.57 17.50 5.15
C PRO A 232 -0.86 18.01 5.22
N THR A 233 -1.02 19.24 5.68
CA THR A 233 -2.28 19.99 5.60
C THR A 233 -2.07 21.12 4.61
N ASN A 234 -2.94 21.23 3.60
CA ASN A 234 -2.81 22.23 2.52
C ASN A 234 -1.42 22.21 1.82
N ASN A 235 -0.90 21.01 1.55
CA ASN A 235 0.42 20.76 0.93
C ASN A 235 1.65 21.25 1.75
N GLU A 236 1.48 21.54 3.03
CA GLU A 236 2.60 21.82 3.94
C GLU A 236 2.52 20.92 5.19
N LEU A 237 3.67 20.47 5.66
CA LEU A 237 3.85 19.68 6.87
C LEU A 237 4.97 20.30 7.71
N SER A 238 4.70 20.50 9.00
CA SER A 238 5.68 20.88 10.00
C SER A 238 5.91 19.73 10.96
N LEU A 239 7.17 19.40 11.30
CA LEU A 239 7.39 18.35 12.31
C LEU A 239 6.87 18.74 13.71
N LEU A 240 6.57 20.01 13.97
CA LEU A 240 6.03 20.51 15.25
C LEU A 240 4.48 20.49 15.34
N GLN A 241 3.79 20.10 14.27
CA GLN A 241 2.34 19.93 14.31
C GLN A 241 1.94 18.68 15.12
N THR A 242 0.65 18.48 15.36
CA THR A 242 0.18 17.24 16.00
C THR A 242 0.33 16.07 15.02
N PRO A 243 0.96 14.95 15.43
CA PRO A 243 1.03 13.75 14.60
C PRO A 243 -0.36 13.14 14.38
N THR A 244 -0.60 12.57 13.20
CA THR A 244 -1.82 11.80 12.93
C THR A 244 -1.76 10.44 13.61
N ILE A 245 -0.56 9.88 13.75
CA ILE A 245 -0.28 8.64 14.48
C ILE A 245 0.93 8.89 15.38
N ALA A 246 0.81 8.52 16.66
CA ALA A 246 1.95 8.40 17.56
C ALA A 246 1.81 7.07 18.31
N THR A 247 2.72 6.15 18.04
CA THR A 247 2.65 4.81 18.60
C THR A 247 4.01 4.27 19.00
N ARG A 248 4.00 3.34 19.94
CA ARG A 248 5.15 2.48 20.21
C ARG A 248 5.32 1.54 19.02
N GLY A 249 6.54 1.09 18.77
CA GLY A 249 6.78 0.16 17.69
C GLY A 249 8.12 -0.54 17.76
N GLY A 250 8.34 -1.44 16.81
CA GLY A 250 9.60 -2.09 16.53
C GLY A 250 10.15 -1.63 15.18
N ILE A 251 11.47 -1.55 15.03
CA ILE A 251 12.14 -1.40 13.74
C ILE A 251 13.24 -2.45 13.58
N HIS A 252 13.37 -3.03 12.38
CA HIS A 252 14.54 -3.81 11.99
C HIS A 252 14.95 -3.57 10.53
N LEU A 253 16.20 -3.86 10.21
CA LEU A 253 16.71 -3.84 8.84
C LEU A 253 16.06 -4.95 8.03
N ARG A 254 15.64 -4.67 6.78
CA ARG A 254 15.03 -5.69 5.90
C ARG A 254 15.77 -5.85 4.58
N GLY A 255 15.36 -6.86 3.83
CA GLY A 255 15.89 -7.15 2.50
C GLY A 255 17.10 -8.09 2.54
N GLN A 256 17.49 -8.56 1.36
CA GLN A 256 18.64 -9.45 1.20
C GLN A 256 19.85 -8.63 0.76
N SER A 257 19.96 -8.30 -0.53
CA SER A 257 21.02 -7.43 -1.06
C SER A 257 20.86 -5.97 -0.60
N SER A 258 19.62 -5.47 -0.62
CA SER A 258 19.29 -4.08 -0.27
C SER A 258 19.57 -3.72 1.19
N ALA A 259 19.68 -4.70 2.08
CA ALA A 259 20.06 -4.48 3.48
C ALA A 259 21.46 -3.85 3.62
N ASN A 260 22.32 -4.00 2.60
CA ASN A 260 23.67 -3.44 2.57
C ASN A 260 23.74 -2.07 1.89
N PHE A 261 22.61 -1.48 1.48
CA PHE A 261 22.58 -0.14 0.91
C PHE A 261 22.87 0.91 1.97
N GLU A 262 23.54 2.00 1.59
CA GLU A 262 23.73 3.15 2.48
C GLU A 262 22.37 3.74 2.91
N LYS A 263 21.44 3.84 1.96
CA LYS A 263 20.03 4.10 2.21
C LYS A 263 19.29 2.77 2.37
N ALA A 264 19.33 2.22 3.57
CA ALA A 264 18.78 0.92 3.88
C ALA A 264 17.23 0.92 3.94
N PRO A 265 16.57 -0.18 3.54
CA PRO A 265 15.14 -0.37 3.77
C PRO A 265 14.87 -0.98 5.16
N TYR A 266 13.71 -0.67 5.72
CA TYR A 266 13.33 -1.12 7.07
C TYR A 266 11.98 -1.85 7.09
N LYS A 267 11.77 -2.71 8.08
CA LYS A 267 10.43 -3.16 8.49
C LYS A 267 10.09 -2.47 9.80
N ILE A 268 8.85 -2.00 9.92
CA ILE A 268 8.31 -1.43 11.15
C ILE A 268 7.11 -2.26 11.64
N GLU A 269 7.02 -2.43 12.96
CA GLU A 269 5.91 -3.05 13.67
C GLU A 269 5.27 -1.99 14.57
N LEU A 270 3.95 -1.87 14.57
CA LEU A 270 3.22 -0.99 15.46
C LEU A 270 2.79 -1.77 16.72
N ARG A 271 2.94 -1.18 17.90
CA ARG A 271 2.66 -1.85 19.18
C ARG A 271 1.73 -1.05 20.07
N ASP A 272 0.91 -1.76 20.85
CA ASP A 272 0.05 -1.18 21.87
C ASP A 272 0.80 -0.92 23.19
N ASN A 273 0.04 -0.61 24.24
CA ASN A 273 0.58 -0.36 25.57
C ASN A 273 1.15 -1.62 26.22
N GLU A 274 0.71 -2.79 25.80
CA GLU A 274 1.09 -4.10 26.33
C GLU A 274 2.21 -4.75 25.50
N ASP A 275 2.80 -4.02 24.55
CA ASP A 275 3.80 -4.52 23.59
C ASP A 275 3.26 -5.55 22.59
N ASN A 276 1.94 -5.68 22.46
CA ASN A 276 1.34 -6.54 21.43
C ASN A 276 1.32 -5.82 20.07
N ASP A 277 1.39 -6.60 19.00
CA ASP A 277 1.16 -6.16 17.62
C ASP A 277 -0.20 -5.45 17.49
N ALA A 278 -0.14 -4.18 17.10
CA ALA A 278 -1.28 -3.27 17.05
C ALA A 278 -1.62 -2.91 15.61
N LYS A 279 -2.87 -3.14 15.22
CA LYS A 279 -3.33 -2.92 13.85
C LYS A 279 -3.92 -1.52 13.71
N TYR A 280 -3.20 -0.61 13.03
CA TYR A 280 -3.63 0.77 12.79
C TYR A 280 -3.67 1.11 11.31
N LYS A 281 -4.45 2.12 10.93
CA LYS A 281 -4.42 2.68 9.57
C LYS A 281 -3.28 3.68 9.45
N LEU A 282 -2.44 3.53 8.43
CA LEU A 282 -1.39 4.49 8.10
C LEU A 282 -1.65 5.12 6.74
N LEU A 283 -1.63 6.46 6.65
CA LEU A 283 -1.62 7.20 5.38
C LEU A 283 -2.75 6.83 4.39
N GLY A 284 -3.92 6.45 4.92
CA GLY A 284 -5.07 6.01 4.14
C GLY A 284 -4.93 4.62 3.50
N LEU A 285 -3.97 3.81 3.97
CA LEU A 285 -3.86 2.37 3.65
C LEU A 285 -4.73 1.53 4.59
N GLY A 286 -4.80 0.22 4.33
CA GLY A 286 -5.54 -0.72 5.17
C GLY A 286 -5.05 -0.75 6.62
N THR A 287 -5.85 -1.33 7.52
CA THR A 287 -5.43 -1.51 8.92
C THR A 287 -4.39 -2.64 9.01
N ASP A 288 -3.19 -2.33 9.51
CA ASP A 288 -2.14 -3.31 9.81
C ASP A 288 -1.15 -2.82 10.90
N GLY A 289 -0.36 -3.75 11.44
CA GLY A 289 0.73 -3.49 12.38
C GLY A 289 2.11 -3.67 11.75
N ASP A 290 2.23 -4.48 10.69
CA ASP A 290 3.52 -4.71 10.02
C ASP A 290 3.61 -3.92 8.71
N TRP A 291 4.63 -3.08 8.55
CA TRP A 291 4.80 -2.28 7.34
C TRP A 291 6.23 -2.31 6.82
N ALA A 292 6.38 -2.22 5.50
CA ALA A 292 7.67 -2.08 4.84
C ALA A 292 7.96 -0.62 4.52
N LEU A 293 9.17 -0.17 4.85
CA LEU A 293 9.75 1.05 4.31
C LEU A 293 10.77 0.66 3.24
N LEU A 294 10.34 0.64 1.99
CA LEU A 294 11.23 0.37 0.86
C LEU A 294 12.05 1.62 0.53
N SER A 295 13.36 1.46 0.40
CA SER A 295 14.26 2.54 -0.02
C SER A 295 14.50 2.48 -1.52
N PRO A 296 13.92 3.39 -2.34
CA PRO A 296 14.29 3.52 -3.74
C PRO A 296 15.70 4.14 -3.81
N TYR A 297 16.72 3.31 -3.59
CA TYR A 297 18.13 3.72 -3.61
C TYR A 297 18.72 3.63 -5.01
N PRO A 298 18.72 2.47 -5.70
CA PRO A 298 19.09 2.43 -7.12
C PRO A 298 18.04 3.12 -8.00
N ASP A 299 16.75 3.09 -7.62
CA ASP A 299 15.70 3.82 -8.32
C ASP A 299 15.77 5.32 -8.10
N LYS A 300 16.53 5.99 -8.97
CA LYS A 300 16.67 7.45 -8.97
C LYS A 300 15.42 8.21 -9.44
N THR A 301 14.35 7.53 -9.88
CA THR A 301 13.07 8.20 -10.15
C THR A 301 12.19 8.28 -8.92
N LEU A 302 12.42 7.41 -7.93
CA LEU A 302 11.64 7.25 -6.69
C LEU A 302 10.21 6.68 -6.91
N ILE A 303 9.85 6.27 -8.13
CA ILE A 303 8.48 5.91 -8.49
C ILE A 303 8.32 4.58 -9.25
N ARG A 304 9.38 3.79 -9.47
CA ARG A 304 9.26 2.57 -10.31
C ARG A 304 8.41 1.48 -9.68
N ASN A 305 8.56 1.25 -8.38
CA ASN A 305 7.71 0.33 -7.63
C ASN A 305 6.23 0.78 -7.68
N SER A 306 5.95 2.05 -7.35
CA SER A 306 4.57 2.56 -7.38
C SER A 306 3.98 2.59 -8.78
N LEU A 307 4.79 2.85 -9.81
CA LEU A 307 4.37 2.73 -11.21
C LEU A 307 3.94 1.30 -11.55
N ALA A 308 4.77 0.29 -11.22
CA ALA A 308 4.42 -1.10 -11.47
C ALA A 308 3.15 -1.52 -10.72
N TYR A 309 3.02 -1.15 -9.45
CA TYR A 309 1.85 -1.47 -8.64
C TYR A 309 0.58 -0.88 -9.25
N THR A 310 0.58 0.42 -9.58
CA THR A 310 -0.59 1.07 -10.17
C THR A 310 -0.93 0.52 -11.56
N LEU A 311 0.06 0.28 -12.43
CA LEU A 311 -0.20 -0.32 -13.74
C LEU A 311 -0.73 -1.77 -13.60
N GLY A 312 -0.21 -2.53 -12.63
CA GLY A 312 -0.69 -3.88 -12.33
C GLY A 312 -2.15 -3.90 -11.89
N GLU A 313 -2.53 -3.00 -10.98
CA GLU A 313 -3.91 -2.85 -10.50
C GLU A 313 -4.85 -2.47 -11.64
N ASP A 314 -4.47 -1.53 -12.52
CA ASP A 314 -5.24 -1.17 -13.72
C ASP A 314 -5.49 -2.38 -14.65
N MET A 315 -4.62 -3.39 -14.60
CA MET A 315 -4.75 -4.63 -15.36
C MET A 315 -5.50 -5.74 -14.61
N GLY A 316 -5.79 -5.57 -13.33
CA GLY A 316 -6.47 -6.54 -12.47
C GLY A 316 -5.53 -7.51 -11.74
N LEU A 317 -4.24 -7.18 -11.62
CA LEU A 317 -3.31 -7.91 -10.75
C LEU A 317 -3.42 -7.40 -9.31
N GLN A 318 -3.18 -8.30 -8.36
CA GLN A 318 -2.99 -7.90 -6.96
C GLN A 318 -1.66 -7.17 -6.82
N ALA A 319 -1.65 -6.04 -6.12
CA ALA A 319 -0.46 -5.29 -5.74
C ALA A 319 -0.62 -4.80 -4.30
N PRO A 320 0.48 -4.57 -3.57
CA PRO A 320 0.39 -4.06 -2.21
C PRO A 320 -0.07 -2.59 -2.20
N GLY A 321 -0.85 -2.21 -1.19
CA GLY A 321 -1.11 -0.80 -0.90
C GLY A 321 0.19 -0.07 -0.56
N TRP A 322 0.33 1.17 -1.06
CA TRP A 322 1.55 1.94 -0.89
C TRP A 322 1.31 3.45 -0.76
N ARG A 323 2.25 4.15 -0.11
CA ARG A 323 2.33 5.62 -0.03
C ARG A 323 3.78 6.09 -0.04
N HIS A 324 4.07 7.16 -0.77
CA HIS A 324 5.35 7.86 -0.62
C HIS A 324 5.38 8.63 0.70
N CYS A 325 6.54 8.60 1.36
CA CYS A 325 6.80 9.38 2.56
C CYS A 325 8.27 9.79 2.62
N GLU A 326 8.59 10.78 3.43
CA GLU A 326 9.96 11.02 3.89
C GLU A 326 10.18 10.37 5.25
N VAL A 327 11.40 9.90 5.51
CA VAL A 327 11.74 9.22 6.77
C VAL A 327 12.81 10.00 7.51
N TYR A 328 12.62 10.16 8.81
CA TYR A 328 13.69 10.47 9.75
C TYR A 328 13.91 9.26 10.66
N LEU A 329 15.17 8.85 10.80
CA LEU A 329 15.56 7.73 11.66
C LEU A 329 16.65 8.22 12.63
N ASN A 330 16.23 8.54 13.85
CA ASN A 330 17.13 8.87 14.95
C ASN A 330 17.54 7.60 15.68
N THR A 331 18.84 7.34 15.69
CA THR A 331 19.42 6.15 16.36
C THR A 331 20.38 6.50 17.48
N ASP A 332 20.50 7.79 17.78
CA ASP A 332 21.30 8.30 18.87
C ASP A 332 20.39 8.92 19.96
N ASN A 333 21.00 9.32 21.08
CA ASN A 333 20.27 9.90 22.20
C ASN A 333 20.32 11.45 22.19
N GLN A 334 20.30 12.05 20.99
CA GLN A 334 20.21 13.49 20.75
C GLN A 334 18.84 13.85 20.17
N PRO A 335 18.44 15.15 20.20
CA PRO A 335 17.25 15.61 19.51
C PRO A 335 17.34 15.33 18.01
N LEU A 336 16.23 14.90 17.42
CA LEU A 336 16.06 14.70 15.98
C LEU A 336 16.63 15.90 15.20
N SER A 337 17.48 15.62 14.24
CA SER A 337 18.29 16.59 13.51
C SER A 337 18.26 16.34 12.00
N ALA A 338 18.87 17.25 11.24
CA ALA A 338 18.94 17.10 9.79
C ALA A 338 19.77 15.87 9.36
N ASP A 339 20.68 15.40 10.23
CA ASP A 339 21.51 14.22 9.96
C ASP A 339 20.69 12.92 9.97
N ASP A 340 19.59 12.90 10.71
CA ASP A 340 18.66 11.76 10.83
C ASP A 340 17.75 11.59 9.61
N TYR A 341 17.68 12.60 8.72
CA TYR A 341 16.90 12.52 7.50
C TYR A 341 17.42 11.43 6.56
N GLN A 342 16.53 10.51 6.16
CA GLN A 342 16.84 9.36 5.30
C GLN A 342 16.31 9.51 3.87
N GLY A 343 15.65 10.61 3.51
CA GLY A 343 15.12 10.79 2.15
C GLY A 343 13.72 10.22 1.94
N VAL A 344 13.36 10.05 0.66
CA VAL A 344 12.05 9.54 0.24
C VAL A 344 12.01 8.01 0.29
N TYR A 345 11.00 7.45 0.92
CA TYR A 345 10.70 6.02 1.00
C TYR A 345 9.32 5.73 0.41
N LEU A 346 9.08 4.45 0.16
CA LEU A 346 7.74 3.92 -0.09
C LEU A 346 7.31 3.13 1.15
N LEU A 347 6.28 3.61 1.86
CA LEU A 347 5.56 2.80 2.85
C LEU A 347 4.68 1.82 2.08
N VAL A 348 4.87 0.52 2.30
CA VAL A 348 4.21 -0.54 1.54
C VAL A 348 3.65 -1.61 2.48
N GLU A 349 2.46 -2.11 2.18
CA GLU A 349 1.90 -3.32 2.79
C GLU A 349 2.79 -4.53 2.46
N THR A 350 3.21 -5.29 3.47
CA THR A 350 3.97 -6.53 3.20
C THR A 350 3.06 -7.55 2.51
N PRO A 351 3.54 -8.27 1.47
CA PRO A 351 2.68 -9.23 0.77
C PRO A 351 2.41 -10.44 1.66
N GLU A 352 1.23 -10.41 2.26
CA GLU A 352 0.77 -11.35 3.28
C GLU A 352 -0.73 -11.62 3.07
N ILE A 353 -1.20 -12.80 3.49
CA ILE A 353 -2.62 -13.14 3.38
C ILE A 353 -3.37 -12.37 4.47
N GLN A 354 -4.21 -11.42 4.08
CA GLN A 354 -5.00 -10.62 5.00
C GLN A 354 -6.15 -9.93 4.29
N LYS A 355 -7.24 -9.69 5.02
CA LYS A 355 -8.48 -9.09 4.50
C LYS A 355 -8.29 -7.75 3.77
N ASN A 356 -7.32 -6.95 4.17
CA ASN A 356 -7.05 -5.63 3.57
C ASN A 356 -5.80 -5.62 2.68
N ARG A 357 -5.28 -6.80 2.32
CA ARG A 357 -4.09 -7.01 1.47
C ARG A 357 -4.42 -8.04 0.40
N LEU A 358 -3.79 -9.21 0.44
CA LEU A 358 -4.21 -10.37 -0.32
C LEU A 358 -5.36 -11.09 0.41
N ASP A 359 -6.60 -10.71 0.10
CA ASP A 359 -7.81 -11.27 0.71
C ASP A 359 -8.18 -12.63 0.12
N ILE A 360 -7.41 -13.65 0.51
CA ILE A 360 -7.69 -15.06 0.23
C ILE A 360 -7.96 -15.81 1.53
N ALA A 361 -8.63 -16.96 1.44
CA ALA A 361 -8.96 -17.74 2.63
C ALA A 361 -7.69 -18.24 3.33
N LYS A 362 -7.47 -17.89 4.61
CA LYS A 362 -6.36 -18.44 5.40
C LYS A 362 -6.52 -19.94 5.61
N LEU A 363 -5.42 -20.67 5.43
CA LEU A 363 -5.33 -22.09 5.74
C LEU A 363 -5.04 -22.28 7.23
N LYS A 364 -5.84 -23.11 7.90
CA LYS A 364 -5.62 -23.44 9.32
C LYS A 364 -4.90 -24.78 9.48
N PRO A 365 -4.23 -25.06 10.61
CA PRO A 365 -3.57 -26.34 10.84
C PRO A 365 -4.49 -27.57 10.67
N GLU A 366 -5.78 -27.44 11.00
CA GLU A 366 -6.79 -28.50 10.87
C GLU A 366 -7.35 -28.68 9.44
N ASP A 367 -7.05 -27.76 8.51
CA ASP A 367 -7.49 -27.83 7.12
C ASP A 367 -6.62 -28.82 6.33
N ILE A 368 -6.83 -30.12 6.57
CA ILE A 368 -6.02 -31.23 6.02
C ILE A 368 -6.74 -32.08 4.98
N THR A 369 -7.97 -31.73 4.62
CA THR A 369 -8.79 -32.43 3.62
C THR A 369 -9.54 -31.44 2.72
N GLU A 370 -9.95 -31.90 1.54
CA GLU A 370 -10.76 -31.07 0.63
C GLU A 370 -12.18 -30.87 1.18
N PRO A 371 -12.79 -29.69 0.99
CA PRO A 371 -12.28 -28.57 0.18
C PRO A 371 -11.32 -27.62 0.94
N ASN A 372 -11.19 -27.75 2.27
CA ASN A 372 -10.50 -26.72 3.06
C ASN A 372 -9.00 -26.60 2.77
N ILE A 373 -8.34 -27.72 2.46
CA ILE A 373 -6.92 -27.77 2.10
C ILE A 373 -6.63 -27.13 0.72
N THR A 374 -7.65 -26.80 -0.08
CA THR A 374 -7.40 -26.42 -1.49
C THR A 374 -6.84 -25.01 -1.67
N GLY A 375 -6.69 -24.21 -0.61
CA GLY A 375 -6.18 -22.84 -0.72
C GLY A 375 -5.81 -22.18 0.58
N GLY A 376 -5.33 -20.95 0.47
CA GLY A 376 -4.64 -20.23 1.53
C GLY A 376 -3.12 -20.37 1.46
N TYR A 377 -2.58 -20.55 0.25
CA TYR A 377 -1.15 -20.63 0.01
C TYR A 377 -0.66 -19.39 -0.74
N LEU A 378 0.30 -18.68 -0.17
CA LEU A 378 1.06 -17.63 -0.84
C LEU A 378 2.51 -18.11 -0.96
N MET A 379 3.02 -18.14 -2.18
CA MET A 379 4.34 -18.66 -2.50
C MET A 379 5.14 -17.66 -3.32
N GLN A 380 6.46 -17.79 -3.31
CA GLN A 380 7.35 -17.01 -4.17
C GLN A 380 8.43 -17.90 -4.77
N PHE A 381 8.65 -17.75 -6.07
CA PHE A 381 9.86 -18.25 -6.70
C PHE A 381 11.01 -17.30 -6.39
N ASN A 382 12.10 -17.87 -5.88
CA ASN A 382 13.26 -17.11 -5.45
C ASN A 382 14.55 -17.84 -5.80
N MET A 383 15.41 -17.22 -6.59
CA MET A 383 16.71 -17.78 -6.95
C MET A 383 17.52 -18.03 -5.68
N MET A 384 18.04 -19.25 -5.56
CA MET A 384 18.70 -19.73 -4.33
C MET A 384 17.76 -19.68 -3.12
N ALA A 385 16.49 -20.07 -3.31
CA ALA A 385 15.52 -20.23 -2.25
C ALA A 385 16.13 -21.01 -1.07
N ALA A 386 16.05 -20.41 0.10
CA ALA A 386 16.64 -20.92 1.33
C ALA A 386 15.66 -20.83 2.50
N GLU A 387 14.57 -20.08 2.35
CA GLU A 387 13.58 -19.87 3.40
C GLU A 387 12.57 -21.04 3.37
N ALA A 388 12.50 -21.77 4.48
CA ALA A 388 11.53 -22.86 4.64
C ALA A 388 10.15 -22.28 4.99
N PRO A 389 9.05 -22.98 4.62
CA PRO A 389 9.01 -24.26 3.90
C PRO A 389 9.30 -24.15 2.40
N LEU A 390 10.05 -25.11 1.85
CA LEU A 390 10.30 -25.22 0.40
C LEU A 390 9.35 -26.22 -0.24
N ILE A 391 8.70 -25.83 -1.35
CA ILE A 391 7.90 -26.70 -2.19
C ILE A 391 8.78 -27.18 -3.34
N LYS A 392 9.07 -28.48 -3.38
CA LYS A 392 9.98 -29.09 -4.38
C LYS A 392 9.25 -30.15 -5.19
N GLY A 393 9.53 -30.20 -6.49
CA GLY A 393 8.99 -31.23 -7.37
C GLY A 393 9.89 -31.49 -8.58
N ASN A 394 9.39 -32.27 -9.52
CA ASN A 394 10.10 -32.57 -10.75
C ASN A 394 9.96 -31.36 -11.69
N GLY A 395 11.06 -30.63 -11.89
CA GLY A 395 11.13 -29.44 -12.74
C GLY A 395 11.38 -28.12 -11.99
N TRP A 396 11.36 -28.13 -10.64
CA TRP A 396 11.66 -26.95 -9.82
C TRP A 396 12.09 -27.30 -8.40
N SER A 397 12.82 -26.39 -7.77
CA SER A 397 13.25 -26.55 -6.36
C SER A 397 13.36 -25.25 -5.58
N ASP A 398 12.98 -24.14 -6.21
CA ASP A 398 13.20 -22.75 -5.81
C ASP A 398 11.90 -22.01 -5.46
N LEU A 399 10.87 -22.77 -5.04
CA LEU A 399 9.58 -22.24 -4.62
C LEU A 399 9.47 -22.25 -3.08
N GLU A 400 9.41 -21.06 -2.50
CA GLU A 400 9.23 -20.83 -1.06
C GLU A 400 7.75 -20.68 -0.75
N LEU A 401 7.26 -21.37 0.27
CA LEU A 401 5.93 -21.16 0.83
C LEU A 401 6.01 -20.06 1.88
N THR A 402 5.60 -18.85 1.51
CA THR A 402 5.66 -17.70 2.42
C THR A 402 4.50 -17.69 3.42
N GLU A 403 3.31 -18.18 3.03
CA GLU A 403 2.21 -18.42 3.97
C GLU A 403 1.38 -19.65 3.59
N PRO A 404 0.98 -20.49 4.57
CA PRO A 404 1.37 -20.42 5.98
C PRO A 404 2.80 -20.95 6.21
N GLN A 405 3.55 -20.32 7.10
CA GLN A 405 4.92 -20.73 7.45
C GLN A 405 4.96 -22.03 8.27
N ASP A 406 3.89 -22.30 9.02
CA ASP A 406 3.69 -23.47 9.88
C ASP A 406 2.90 -24.60 9.21
N ALA A 407 2.86 -24.62 7.87
CA ALA A 407 2.17 -25.65 7.10
C ALA A 407 2.61 -27.07 7.50
N ASN A 408 1.64 -27.94 7.78
CA ASN A 408 1.93 -29.33 8.13
C ASN A 408 2.25 -30.19 6.89
N SER A 409 2.71 -31.43 7.11
CA SER A 409 3.14 -32.32 6.02
C SER A 409 2.05 -32.64 5.00
N GLN A 410 0.79 -32.71 5.41
CA GLN A 410 -0.34 -32.97 4.51
C GLN A 410 -0.61 -31.76 3.62
N GLN A 411 -0.54 -30.55 4.18
CA GLN A 411 -0.68 -29.29 3.45
C GLN A 411 0.45 -29.10 2.45
N ILE A 412 1.70 -29.33 2.86
CA ILE A 412 2.88 -29.29 1.98
C ILE A 412 2.73 -30.31 0.85
N ALA A 413 2.32 -31.54 1.14
CA ALA A 413 2.13 -32.57 0.12
C ALA A 413 1.03 -32.21 -0.89
N TRP A 414 -0.09 -31.64 -0.42
CA TRP A 414 -1.19 -31.23 -1.30
C TRP A 414 -0.75 -30.12 -2.25
N ILE A 415 -0.16 -29.03 -1.75
CA ILE A 415 0.26 -27.91 -2.60
C ILE A 415 1.40 -28.34 -3.54
N THR A 416 2.33 -29.18 -3.09
CA THR A 416 3.38 -29.75 -3.94
C THR A 416 2.79 -30.52 -5.12
N ASN A 417 1.78 -31.35 -4.90
CA ASN A 417 1.10 -32.09 -5.97
C ASN A 417 0.34 -31.15 -6.92
N TYR A 418 -0.32 -30.11 -6.40
CA TYR A 418 -0.99 -29.12 -7.24
C TYR A 418 -0.01 -28.39 -8.17
N ILE A 419 1.14 -27.96 -7.64
CA ILE A 419 2.19 -27.32 -8.42
C ILE A 419 2.79 -28.31 -9.43
N GLN A 420 2.97 -29.59 -9.07
CA GLN A 420 3.42 -30.62 -10.02
C GLN A 420 2.45 -30.79 -11.19
N LYS A 421 1.14 -30.85 -10.91
CA LYS A 421 0.12 -30.93 -11.97
C LYS A 421 0.15 -29.70 -12.87
N THR A 422 0.33 -28.52 -12.28
CA THR A 422 0.47 -27.25 -13.01
C THR A 422 1.68 -27.28 -13.94
N HIS A 423 2.86 -27.65 -13.41
CA HIS A 423 4.09 -27.79 -14.20
C HIS A 423 3.92 -28.78 -15.35
N ASN A 424 3.37 -29.97 -15.07
CA ASN A 424 3.14 -31.00 -16.09
C ASN A 424 2.15 -30.53 -17.17
N ALA A 425 1.12 -29.76 -16.79
CA ALA A 425 0.10 -29.27 -17.71
C ALA A 425 0.66 -28.20 -18.67
N ILE A 426 1.51 -27.30 -18.16
CA ILE A 426 2.25 -26.32 -18.97
C ILE A 426 3.18 -27.03 -19.98
N HIS A 427 3.81 -28.13 -19.58
CA HIS A 427 4.74 -28.91 -20.41
C HIS A 427 4.08 -30.04 -21.20
N SER A 428 2.76 -30.14 -21.19
CA SER A 428 2.05 -31.23 -21.87
C SER A 428 2.09 -31.05 -23.39
N THR A 429 1.77 -32.13 -24.13
CA THR A 429 1.70 -32.10 -25.60
C THR A 429 0.55 -31.25 -26.13
N ASN A 430 -0.50 -31.03 -25.33
CA ASN A 430 -1.67 -30.20 -25.65
C ASN A 430 -1.89 -29.16 -24.54
N PRO A 431 -0.97 -28.18 -24.38
CA PRO A 431 -0.89 -27.34 -23.19
C PRO A 431 -2.11 -26.43 -23.03
N SER A 432 -2.77 -26.03 -24.12
CA SER A 432 -3.98 -25.19 -24.09
C SER A 432 -5.31 -25.97 -23.98
N ASN A 433 -5.28 -27.29 -23.77
CA ASN A 433 -6.51 -28.06 -23.53
C ASN A 433 -7.19 -27.63 -22.23
N ALA A 434 -8.50 -27.37 -22.26
CA ALA A 434 -9.24 -26.83 -21.11
C ALA A 434 -9.28 -27.76 -19.88
N THR A 435 -9.15 -29.07 -20.06
CA THR A 435 -9.29 -30.07 -18.99
C THR A 435 -7.95 -30.67 -18.57
N THR A 436 -7.03 -30.87 -19.51
CA THR A 436 -5.75 -31.54 -19.25
C THR A 436 -4.55 -30.59 -19.32
N GLY A 437 -4.73 -29.39 -19.86
CA GLY A 437 -3.68 -28.39 -20.05
C GLY A 437 -3.65 -27.35 -18.93
N TYR A 438 -2.80 -26.32 -19.08
CA TYR A 438 -2.65 -25.26 -18.09
C TYR A 438 -3.98 -24.56 -17.71
N PRO A 439 -4.99 -24.39 -18.60
CA PRO A 439 -6.24 -23.73 -18.20
C PRO A 439 -7.02 -24.46 -17.10
N ALA A 440 -6.74 -25.74 -16.82
CA ALA A 440 -7.35 -26.46 -15.71
C ALA A 440 -6.77 -26.08 -14.34
N TYR A 441 -5.56 -25.52 -14.30
CA TYR A 441 -4.78 -25.31 -13.07
C TYR A 441 -4.42 -23.86 -12.80
N ILE A 442 -4.28 -23.02 -13.83
CA ILE A 442 -3.94 -21.61 -13.67
C ILE A 442 -5.09 -20.70 -14.08
N ASP A 443 -5.20 -19.56 -13.43
CA ASP A 443 -5.95 -18.42 -13.93
C ASP A 443 -5.16 -17.79 -15.08
N VAL A 444 -5.50 -18.18 -16.31
CA VAL A 444 -4.73 -17.80 -17.51
C VAL A 444 -4.62 -16.28 -17.66
N ASP A 445 -5.67 -15.55 -17.29
CA ASP A 445 -5.70 -14.10 -17.48
C ASP A 445 -4.77 -13.38 -16.47
N SER A 446 -4.63 -13.87 -15.24
CA SER A 446 -3.61 -13.38 -14.30
C SER A 446 -2.18 -13.60 -14.82
N PHE A 447 -1.88 -14.76 -15.41
CA PHE A 447 -0.58 -15.05 -16.01
C PHE A 447 -0.30 -14.18 -17.24
N VAL A 448 -1.33 -13.91 -18.06
CA VAL A 448 -1.26 -12.98 -19.19
C VAL A 448 -0.97 -11.55 -18.72
N ASN A 449 -1.68 -11.07 -17.70
CA ASN A 449 -1.45 -9.74 -17.16
C ASN A 449 -0.05 -9.63 -16.54
N PHE A 450 0.40 -10.65 -15.82
CA PHE A 450 1.72 -10.66 -15.16
C PHE A 450 2.88 -10.60 -16.16
N ILE A 451 2.83 -11.41 -17.24
CA ILE A 451 3.88 -11.34 -18.28
C ILE A 451 3.85 -9.99 -19.02
N ILE A 452 2.67 -9.38 -19.22
CA ILE A 452 2.58 -8.02 -19.79
C ILE A 452 3.26 -7.01 -18.85
N THR A 453 3.00 -7.05 -17.54
CA THR A 453 3.67 -6.16 -16.56
C THR A 453 5.18 -6.30 -16.64
N ASN A 454 5.67 -7.53 -16.57
CA ASN A 454 7.11 -7.81 -16.50
C ASN A 454 7.82 -7.43 -17.79
N GLU A 455 7.23 -7.72 -18.95
CA GLU A 455 7.82 -7.38 -20.23
C GLU A 455 7.73 -5.88 -20.55
N LEU A 456 6.70 -5.17 -20.09
CA LEU A 456 6.63 -3.71 -20.18
C LEU A 456 7.69 -3.05 -19.29
N ALA A 457 7.89 -3.55 -18.07
CA ALA A 457 8.95 -3.11 -17.18
C ALA A 457 10.34 -3.55 -17.65
N ARG A 458 10.40 -4.64 -18.41
CA ARG A 458 11.62 -5.38 -18.70
C ARG A 458 12.35 -5.74 -17.40
N GLU A 459 11.57 -6.16 -16.40
CA GLU A 459 12.01 -6.48 -15.05
C GLU A 459 12.60 -7.89 -15.01
N ALA A 460 13.88 -7.99 -14.67
CA ALA A 460 14.59 -9.26 -14.67
C ALA A 460 14.28 -10.07 -13.42
N ASP A 461 14.14 -9.39 -12.28
CA ASP A 461 13.89 -10.08 -11.02
C ASP A 461 12.57 -10.83 -11.07
N SER A 462 11.52 -10.31 -11.71
CA SER A 462 10.21 -10.99 -11.83
C SER A 462 10.20 -12.31 -12.62
N TYR A 463 11.35 -12.79 -13.11
CA TYR A 463 11.52 -14.14 -13.68
C TYR A 463 12.42 -15.05 -12.86
N MET A 464 13.11 -14.53 -11.84
CA MET A 464 14.14 -15.24 -11.07
C MET A 464 13.97 -15.10 -9.56
N ARG A 465 13.40 -14.00 -9.07
CA ARG A 465 13.32 -13.58 -7.67
C ARG A 465 11.99 -12.88 -7.40
N SER A 466 11.58 -12.83 -6.14
CA SER A 466 10.41 -12.05 -5.71
C SER A 466 9.13 -12.34 -6.50
N THR A 467 9.05 -13.50 -7.18
CA THR A 467 8.00 -13.77 -8.16
C THR A 467 6.89 -14.54 -7.48
N ARG A 468 5.82 -13.83 -7.13
CA ARG A 468 4.75 -14.39 -6.30
C ARG A 468 3.68 -15.09 -7.12
N ILE A 469 3.14 -16.15 -6.52
CA ILE A 469 1.95 -16.85 -6.96
C ILE A 469 1.12 -17.20 -5.73
N TYR A 470 -0.20 -17.26 -5.87
CA TYR A 470 -1.08 -17.66 -4.78
C TYR A 470 -2.17 -18.62 -5.23
N LYS A 471 -2.63 -19.43 -4.27
CA LYS A 471 -3.70 -20.40 -4.46
C LYS A 471 -4.78 -20.15 -3.42
N ASP A 472 -5.87 -19.55 -3.86
CA ASP A 472 -7.08 -19.38 -3.04
C ASP A 472 -7.96 -20.65 -3.10
N ARG A 473 -8.78 -20.83 -2.08
CA ARG A 473 -9.62 -22.01 -1.87
C ARG A 473 -10.58 -22.15 -3.04
N ASP A 474 -10.60 -23.34 -3.63
CA ASP A 474 -11.43 -23.71 -4.80
C ASP A 474 -11.22 -22.85 -6.07
N LYS A 475 -10.22 -21.97 -6.09
CA LYS A 475 -9.82 -21.18 -7.28
C LYS A 475 -8.61 -21.80 -7.98
N LYS A 476 -8.26 -21.31 -9.15
CA LYS A 476 -7.02 -21.71 -9.85
C LYS A 476 -5.82 -20.98 -9.26
N LEU A 477 -4.61 -21.44 -9.58
CA LEU A 477 -3.38 -20.73 -9.22
C LEU A 477 -3.34 -19.38 -9.94
N MET A 478 -3.02 -18.31 -9.23
CA MET A 478 -2.98 -16.95 -9.76
C MET A 478 -1.55 -16.40 -9.71
N ALA A 479 -1.18 -15.60 -10.70
CA ALA A 479 0.08 -14.86 -10.70
C ALA A 479 -0.03 -13.55 -9.89
N GLY A 480 1.04 -13.20 -9.17
CA GLY A 480 1.08 -12.07 -8.24
C GLY A 480 0.98 -12.51 -6.77
N PRO A 481 0.82 -11.58 -5.82
CA PRO A 481 0.79 -10.12 -6.01
C PRO A 481 2.12 -9.56 -6.53
N LEU A 482 2.09 -8.39 -7.15
CA LEU A 482 3.27 -7.69 -7.63
C LEU A 482 4.21 -7.31 -6.48
N TRP A 483 5.52 -7.40 -6.71
CA TRP A 483 6.56 -7.02 -5.74
C TRP A 483 7.88 -6.76 -6.48
N ASP A 484 8.69 -5.81 -6.00
CA ASP A 484 10.12 -5.64 -6.39
C ASP A 484 10.35 -5.22 -7.86
N TYR A 485 9.93 -4.00 -8.22
CA TYR A 485 10.06 -3.43 -9.58
C TYR A 485 10.97 -2.20 -9.65
N ASP A 486 11.76 -1.90 -8.62
CA ASP A 486 12.65 -0.72 -8.62
C ASP A 486 13.82 -0.83 -9.61
N LEU A 487 14.19 -2.04 -10.04
CA LEU A 487 15.25 -2.26 -11.04
C LEU A 487 14.75 -2.25 -12.49
N GLY A 488 13.44 -2.22 -12.70
CA GLY A 488 12.78 -2.21 -13.99
C GLY A 488 12.76 -0.82 -14.63
N TYR A 489 12.08 -0.72 -15.76
CA TYR A 489 11.86 0.53 -16.49
C TYR A 489 13.14 1.34 -16.71
N ASP A 490 14.18 0.67 -17.21
CA ASP A 490 15.48 1.26 -17.49
C ASP A 490 16.19 1.87 -16.26
N CYS A 491 15.87 1.42 -15.04
CA CYS A 491 16.66 1.77 -13.85
C CYS A 491 18.09 1.27 -14.00
N PHE A 492 18.17 0.00 -14.40
CA PHE A 492 19.39 -0.75 -14.55
C PHE A 492 19.83 -0.76 -16.02
N VAL A 493 21.06 -0.31 -16.27
CA VAL A 493 21.67 -0.28 -17.60
C VAL A 493 22.36 -1.62 -17.84
N MET A 494 21.76 -2.47 -18.66
CA MET A 494 22.23 -3.82 -18.92
C MET A 494 22.39 -4.12 -20.40
N GLY A 495 23.51 -4.75 -20.74
CA GLY A 495 23.63 -5.66 -21.89
C GLY A 495 22.91 -7.01 -21.65
N GLY A 496 21.74 -6.97 -20.98
CA GLY A 496 21.03 -8.11 -20.38
C GLY A 496 21.70 -8.67 -19.11
N PHE A 497 20.93 -9.38 -18.27
CA PHE A 497 21.47 -10.27 -17.21
C PHE A 497 22.40 -11.37 -17.81
N GLY A 498 22.40 -11.53 -19.14
CA GLY A 498 23.37 -12.34 -19.90
C GLY A 498 24.76 -11.71 -20.09
N GLY A 499 24.93 -10.40 -19.89
CA GLY A 499 26.23 -9.70 -19.92
C GLY A 499 26.90 -9.54 -18.54
N GLY A 500 26.23 -10.06 -17.51
CA GLY A 500 26.61 -10.01 -16.12
C GLY A 500 26.20 -8.77 -15.35
N PHE A 501 26.31 -8.87 -14.02
CA PHE A 501 26.04 -7.79 -13.06
C PHE A 501 26.98 -6.57 -13.24
N GLY A 502 27.64 -6.43 -14.39
CA GLY A 502 28.52 -5.34 -14.78
C GLY A 502 27.88 -4.50 -15.88
N GLY A 503 27.80 -3.19 -15.63
CA GLY A 503 27.07 -2.21 -16.41
C GLY A 503 27.20 -2.32 -17.93
N GLY A 504 26.04 -2.40 -18.59
CA GLY A 504 25.93 -1.95 -19.97
C GLY A 504 25.96 -0.42 -20.04
N THR A 505 26.22 0.13 -21.23
CA THR A 505 26.21 1.58 -21.47
C THR A 505 24.95 2.05 -22.21
N THR A 506 24.02 1.15 -22.55
CA THR A 506 22.85 1.45 -23.38
C THR A 506 21.56 0.85 -22.81
N SER A 507 20.50 1.66 -22.83
CA SER A 507 19.13 1.21 -22.58
C SER A 507 18.74 0.19 -23.63
N THR A 508 18.24 -0.98 -23.22
CA THR A 508 17.81 -2.00 -24.17
C THR A 508 16.29 -2.03 -24.23
N ILE A 509 15.74 -1.51 -25.33
CA ILE A 509 14.30 -1.39 -25.57
C ILE A 509 13.69 -2.69 -26.09
N GLU A 510 14.46 -3.47 -26.85
CA GLU A 510 13.96 -4.60 -27.62
C GLU A 510 14.32 -5.95 -26.98
N GLY A 511 13.69 -7.01 -27.47
CA GLY A 511 13.87 -8.37 -27.00
C GLY A 511 13.04 -8.69 -25.75
N TRP A 512 12.81 -9.97 -25.52
CA TRP A 512 12.03 -10.47 -24.39
C TRP A 512 12.92 -10.62 -23.16
N GLN A 513 12.47 -10.13 -22.00
CA GLN A 513 13.24 -10.22 -20.76
C GLN A 513 13.32 -11.66 -20.24
N PHE A 514 12.25 -12.46 -20.40
CA PHE A 514 12.29 -13.87 -19.99
C PHE A 514 13.30 -14.72 -20.80
N GLN A 515 13.59 -14.39 -22.06
CA GLN A 515 14.44 -15.25 -22.90
C GLN A 515 15.87 -15.44 -22.40
N PRO A 516 16.65 -14.39 -22.09
CA PRO A 516 17.98 -14.57 -21.53
C PRO A 516 17.92 -15.27 -20.17
N MET A 517 16.82 -15.15 -19.41
CA MET A 517 16.71 -15.75 -18.07
C MET A 517 16.47 -17.27 -18.15
N ALA A 518 15.80 -17.73 -19.20
CA ALA A 518 15.61 -19.15 -19.48
C ALA A 518 16.93 -19.89 -19.78
N MET A 519 18.00 -19.16 -20.13
CA MET A 519 19.32 -19.73 -20.43
C MET A 519 20.17 -20.03 -19.18
N PHE A 520 19.65 -19.75 -17.97
CA PHE A 520 20.34 -20.00 -16.70
C PHE A 520 19.62 -21.06 -15.84
N PRO A 521 19.52 -22.33 -16.31
CA PRO A 521 18.91 -23.40 -15.52
C PRO A 521 19.70 -23.63 -14.22
N GLY A 522 19.03 -23.55 -13.07
CA GLY A 522 19.63 -23.67 -11.73
C GLY A 522 19.85 -22.34 -10.99
N MET A 523 19.63 -21.20 -11.65
CA MET A 523 19.74 -19.85 -11.06
C MET A 523 18.41 -19.09 -11.20
N GLY A 524 17.29 -19.65 -10.73
CA GLY A 524 15.96 -19.03 -10.83
C GLY A 524 15.17 -19.36 -12.11
N GLY A 525 15.58 -20.40 -12.83
CA GLY A 525 15.05 -20.74 -14.15
C GLY A 525 13.62 -21.31 -14.19
N THR A 526 12.98 -21.68 -13.08
CA THR A 526 11.66 -22.36 -13.15
C THR A 526 10.52 -21.43 -13.55
N THR A 527 10.34 -20.28 -12.90
CA THR A 527 9.27 -19.34 -13.30
C THR A 527 9.48 -18.89 -14.74
N CYS A 528 10.74 -18.61 -15.07
CA CYS A 528 11.13 -18.27 -16.40
C CYS A 528 10.81 -19.39 -17.40
N ASP A 529 11.04 -20.65 -17.05
CA ASP A 529 10.68 -21.82 -17.84
C ASP A 529 9.17 -21.89 -18.07
N TRP A 530 8.34 -21.66 -17.05
CA TRP A 530 6.89 -21.66 -17.20
C TRP A 530 6.44 -20.60 -18.22
N TYR A 531 6.90 -19.35 -18.09
CA TYR A 531 6.55 -18.29 -19.04
C TYR A 531 7.13 -18.54 -20.43
N TYR A 532 8.38 -19.03 -20.53
CA TYR A 532 8.99 -19.38 -21.79
C TYR A 532 8.22 -20.48 -22.52
N THR A 533 7.78 -21.52 -21.80
CA THR A 533 6.99 -22.64 -22.34
C THR A 533 5.57 -22.20 -22.72
N LEU A 534 4.89 -21.42 -21.87
CA LEU A 534 3.59 -20.82 -22.19
C LEU A 534 3.67 -19.95 -23.45
N MET A 535 4.73 -19.17 -23.60
CA MET A 535 4.95 -18.31 -24.77
C MET A 535 5.25 -19.07 -26.07
N LYS A 536 5.39 -20.41 -26.05
CA LYS A 536 5.43 -21.24 -27.28
C LYS A 536 4.03 -21.66 -27.74
N ASP A 537 3.02 -21.65 -26.86
CA ASP A 537 1.65 -22.03 -27.18
C ASP A 537 0.92 -20.88 -27.90
N THR A 538 0.42 -21.17 -29.10
CA THR A 538 -0.25 -20.15 -29.93
C THR A 538 -1.54 -19.61 -29.32
N SER A 539 -2.23 -20.40 -28.49
CA SER A 539 -3.43 -19.96 -27.77
C SER A 539 -3.08 -18.93 -26.70
N PHE A 540 -1.99 -19.14 -25.95
CA PHE A 540 -1.47 -18.19 -24.97
C PHE A 540 -1.01 -16.89 -25.63
N GLN A 541 -0.22 -16.96 -26.70
CA GLN A 541 0.22 -15.79 -27.49
C GLN A 541 -0.97 -14.96 -28.00
N SER A 542 -2.04 -15.64 -28.45
CA SER A 542 -3.26 -14.98 -28.93
C SER A 542 -3.99 -14.24 -27.82
N LYS A 543 -4.09 -14.84 -26.62
CA LYS A 543 -4.65 -14.18 -25.44
C LYS A 543 -3.86 -12.94 -25.03
N ILE A 544 -2.52 -13.03 -25.01
CA ILE A 544 -1.68 -11.87 -24.70
C ILE A 544 -1.85 -10.78 -25.75
N SER A 545 -1.81 -11.13 -27.04
CA SER A 545 -1.97 -10.15 -28.12
C SER A 545 -3.30 -9.41 -28.02
N ALA A 546 -4.40 -10.12 -27.74
CA ALA A 546 -5.71 -9.51 -27.54
C ALA A 546 -5.74 -8.60 -26.30
N ARG A 547 -5.20 -9.05 -25.17
CA ARG A 547 -5.13 -8.27 -23.93
C ARG A 547 -4.26 -7.03 -24.07
N TRP A 548 -3.10 -7.15 -24.71
CA TRP A 548 -2.21 -6.02 -25.00
C TRP A 548 -2.92 -4.96 -25.86
N GLN A 549 -3.61 -5.37 -26.93
CA GLN A 549 -4.35 -4.43 -27.78
C GLN A 549 -5.48 -3.71 -27.02
N GLU A 550 -6.17 -4.39 -26.12
CA GLU A 550 -7.16 -3.78 -25.22
C GLU A 550 -6.50 -2.72 -24.33
N LEU A 551 -5.44 -3.09 -23.63
CA LEU A 551 -4.73 -2.21 -22.70
C LEU A 551 -4.14 -0.99 -23.40
N ARG A 552 -3.64 -1.13 -24.63
CA ARG A 552 -3.09 -0.03 -25.45
C ARG A 552 -4.12 0.98 -25.93
N ARG A 553 -5.41 0.61 -25.98
CA ARG A 553 -6.54 1.54 -26.19
C ARG A 553 -7.01 2.21 -24.89
N GLY A 554 -6.57 1.72 -23.74
CA GLY A 554 -6.98 2.18 -22.42
C GLY A 554 -5.79 2.53 -21.53
N PRO A 555 -5.61 1.86 -20.38
CA PRO A 555 -4.69 2.29 -19.33
C PRO A 555 -3.22 2.34 -19.77
N LEU A 556 -2.82 1.54 -20.76
CA LEU A 556 -1.45 1.53 -21.28
C LEU A 556 -1.27 2.35 -22.55
N SER A 557 -2.22 3.21 -22.96
CA SER A 557 -2.01 4.13 -24.08
C SER A 557 -0.82 5.08 -23.81
N ASN A 558 -0.18 5.63 -24.85
CA ASN A 558 0.97 6.54 -24.66
C ASN A 558 0.62 7.73 -23.75
N ALA A 559 -0.55 8.33 -23.95
CA ALA A 559 -1.02 9.43 -23.13
C ALA A 559 -1.20 9.03 -21.66
N ASN A 560 -1.76 7.84 -21.40
CA ASN A 560 -1.98 7.37 -20.03
C ASN A 560 -0.68 6.94 -19.34
N LEU A 561 0.28 6.35 -20.08
CA LEU A 561 1.62 6.05 -19.54
C LEU A 561 2.35 7.33 -19.11
N SER A 562 2.41 8.35 -19.97
CA SER A 562 2.98 9.65 -19.64
C SER A 562 2.24 10.34 -18.48
N ALA A 563 0.90 10.31 -18.49
CA ALA A 563 0.09 10.87 -17.42
C ALA A 563 0.36 10.17 -16.07
N ARG A 564 0.56 8.85 -16.06
CA ARG A 564 0.86 8.08 -14.86
C ARG A 564 2.22 8.46 -14.27
N VAL A 565 3.26 8.56 -15.09
CA VAL A 565 4.60 9.04 -14.64
C VAL A 565 4.48 10.41 -13.99
N LYS A 566 3.74 11.33 -14.61
CA LYS A 566 3.50 12.68 -14.07
C LYS A 566 2.72 12.65 -12.76
N GLN A 567 1.65 11.86 -12.69
CA GLN A 567 0.80 11.74 -11.50
C GLN A 567 1.60 11.26 -10.28
N LEU A 568 2.47 10.26 -10.47
CA LEU A 568 3.27 9.67 -9.40
C LEU A 568 4.44 10.57 -8.97
N SER A 569 5.04 11.31 -9.91
CA SER A 569 6.20 12.17 -9.62
C SER A 569 5.85 13.56 -9.11
N SER A 570 4.74 14.17 -9.57
CA SER A 570 4.42 15.57 -9.23
C SER A 570 4.38 15.88 -7.72
N PRO A 571 3.83 15.00 -6.85
CA PRO A 571 3.84 15.23 -5.40
C PRO A 571 5.25 15.21 -4.78
N LEU A 572 6.24 14.64 -5.47
CA LEU A 572 7.59 14.43 -4.95
C LEU A 572 8.56 15.57 -5.29
N ASN A 573 8.13 16.64 -5.98
CA ASN A 573 9.04 17.66 -6.51
C ASN A 573 10.02 18.25 -5.46
N ASN A 574 9.55 18.58 -4.25
CA ASN A 574 10.46 19.09 -3.22
C ASN A 574 11.11 17.97 -2.41
N ALA A 575 10.39 16.87 -2.15
CA ALA A 575 10.91 15.70 -1.46
C ALA A 575 12.08 15.04 -2.22
N ALA A 576 12.03 14.97 -3.55
CA ALA A 576 13.10 14.48 -4.41
C ALA A 576 14.35 15.37 -4.31
N LYS A 577 14.19 16.70 -4.29
CA LYS A 577 15.32 17.63 -4.09
C LYS A 577 16.02 17.37 -2.76
N ARG A 578 15.25 17.26 -1.66
CA ARG A 578 15.81 16.91 -0.33
C ARG A 578 16.46 15.53 -0.33
N ASN A 579 15.81 14.54 -0.95
CA ASN A 579 16.36 13.19 -1.09
C ASN A 579 17.73 13.20 -1.77
N PHE A 580 17.89 13.90 -2.90
CA PHE A 580 19.17 13.93 -3.62
C PHE A 580 20.19 14.92 -3.04
N GLN A 581 19.77 15.84 -2.17
CA GLN A 581 20.69 16.59 -1.31
C GLN A 581 21.34 15.66 -0.26
N LYS A 582 20.57 14.75 0.33
CA LYS A 582 21.08 13.74 1.27
C LYS A 582 21.87 12.63 0.55
N TRP A 583 21.28 12.08 -0.50
CA TRP A 583 21.81 10.97 -1.29
C TRP A 583 22.23 11.49 -2.66
N ASN A 584 23.43 12.06 -2.76
CA ASN A 584 23.92 12.65 -4.01
C ASN A 584 24.38 11.57 -5.01
N ILE A 585 23.41 10.84 -5.57
CA ILE A 585 23.64 9.65 -6.40
C ILE A 585 23.24 9.81 -7.87
N LEU A 586 22.70 10.96 -8.27
CA LEU A 586 22.17 11.17 -9.64
C LEU A 586 23.21 10.91 -10.73
N ASN A 587 24.44 11.41 -10.54
CA ASN A 587 25.54 11.26 -11.48
C ASN A 587 26.42 10.01 -11.24
N THR A 588 26.08 9.18 -10.25
CA THR A 588 26.84 7.97 -9.89
C THR A 588 26.36 6.78 -10.71
N SER A 589 27.25 6.13 -11.45
CA SER A 589 26.89 5.02 -12.35
C SER A 589 26.70 3.66 -11.66
N GLN A 590 27.19 3.48 -10.43
CA GLN A 590 27.08 2.23 -9.66
C GLN A 590 26.43 2.52 -8.31
N ILE A 591 25.22 1.99 -8.08
CA ILE A 591 24.47 2.16 -6.84
C ILE A 591 23.97 0.81 -6.35
N GLY A 592 24.31 0.44 -5.12
CA GLY A 592 23.86 -0.82 -4.52
C GLY A 592 24.37 -2.08 -5.24
N GLY A 593 25.47 -1.97 -6.01
CA GLY A 593 25.96 -3.06 -6.87
C GLY A 593 25.32 -3.10 -8.26
N PHE A 594 24.51 -2.09 -8.62
CA PHE A 594 23.81 -2.02 -9.89
C PHE A 594 24.31 -0.86 -10.75
N GLY A 595 24.55 -1.11 -12.04
CA GLY A 595 24.77 -0.09 -13.06
C GLY A 595 23.49 0.71 -13.32
N THR A 596 23.42 1.96 -12.87
CA THR A 596 22.22 2.80 -12.99
C THR A 596 22.43 3.96 -13.96
N GLN A 597 21.34 4.44 -14.55
CA GLN A 597 21.35 5.60 -15.43
C GLN A 597 21.94 6.83 -14.72
N THR A 598 22.84 7.57 -15.37
CA THR A 598 23.47 8.78 -14.82
C THR A 598 22.86 10.04 -15.41
N THR A 599 22.49 10.98 -14.54
CA THR A 599 21.90 12.26 -14.93
C THR A 599 22.47 13.38 -14.07
N GLN A 600 22.17 14.63 -14.44
CA GLN A 600 22.50 15.79 -13.60
C GLN A 600 21.32 16.23 -12.74
N THR A 601 20.09 15.91 -13.16
CA THR A 601 18.86 16.31 -12.48
C THR A 601 17.94 15.10 -12.30
N TRP A 602 16.99 15.24 -11.38
CA TRP A 602 15.96 14.22 -11.14
C TRP A 602 14.94 14.20 -12.29
N GLU A 603 14.61 15.35 -12.87
CA GLU A 603 13.70 15.49 -14.00
C GLU A 603 14.22 14.74 -15.25
N GLN A 604 15.53 14.67 -15.43
CA GLN A 604 16.15 13.83 -16.46
C GLN A 604 15.94 12.33 -16.21
N GLN A 605 15.92 11.86 -14.95
CA GLN A 605 15.60 10.47 -14.64
C GLN A 605 14.16 10.14 -15.01
N LEU A 606 13.22 11.04 -14.72
CA LEU A 606 11.81 10.90 -15.13
C LEU A 606 11.67 10.86 -16.65
N THR A 607 12.45 11.69 -17.37
CA THR A 607 12.48 11.70 -18.84
C THR A 607 13.00 10.38 -19.41
N ILE A 608 14.00 9.76 -18.78
CA ILE A 608 14.50 8.43 -19.19
C ILE A 608 13.41 7.37 -19.01
N LEU A 609 12.76 7.35 -17.84
CA LEU A 609 11.66 6.44 -17.53
C LEU A 609 10.50 6.56 -18.55
N GLU A 610 10.03 7.78 -18.80
CA GLU A 610 8.94 8.03 -19.75
C GLU A 610 9.33 7.61 -21.18
N ASN A 611 10.53 7.99 -21.64
CA ASN A 611 11.01 7.59 -22.97
C ASN A 611 11.14 6.07 -23.10
N PHE A 612 11.62 5.39 -22.07
CA PHE A 612 11.70 3.94 -22.06
C PHE A 612 10.31 3.31 -22.20
N LEU A 613 9.35 3.71 -21.36
CA LEU A 613 7.98 3.19 -21.38
C LEU A 613 7.34 3.32 -22.77
N LEU A 614 7.44 4.50 -23.38
CA LEU A 614 6.85 4.75 -24.69
C LEU A 614 7.52 3.94 -25.80
N LYS A 615 8.85 3.87 -25.80
CA LYS A 615 9.60 3.08 -26.80
C LYS A 615 9.38 1.58 -26.61
N ARG A 616 9.34 1.10 -25.36
CA ARG A 616 9.10 -0.31 -25.03
C ARG A 616 7.69 -0.73 -25.42
N ALA A 617 6.68 0.08 -25.12
CA ALA A 617 5.30 -0.15 -25.56
C ALA A 617 5.20 -0.19 -27.10
N ALA A 618 5.86 0.74 -27.80
CA ALA A 618 5.89 0.74 -29.26
C ALA A 618 6.57 -0.50 -29.85
N TRP A 619 7.62 -1.01 -29.22
CA TRP A 619 8.23 -2.27 -29.62
C TRP A 619 7.27 -3.45 -29.40
N LEU A 620 6.63 -3.53 -28.22
CA LEU A 620 5.65 -4.57 -27.89
C LEU A 620 4.47 -4.57 -28.88
N ASP A 621 4.02 -3.41 -29.35
CA ASP A 621 2.97 -3.25 -30.37
C ASP A 621 3.31 -4.02 -31.67
N THR A 622 4.60 -4.17 -31.99
CA THR A 622 5.09 -4.83 -33.22
C THR A 622 5.72 -6.20 -33.00
N SER A 623 5.97 -6.58 -31.74
CA SER A 623 6.67 -7.82 -31.36
C SER A 623 5.94 -9.11 -31.77
N GLY A 624 4.62 -9.02 -31.98
CA GLY A 624 3.75 -10.17 -32.23
C GLY A 624 3.62 -11.14 -31.06
N TRP A 625 4.12 -10.80 -29.86
CA TRP A 625 4.13 -11.66 -28.67
C TRP A 625 4.68 -13.07 -28.94
N LYS A 626 5.71 -13.14 -29.78
CA LYS A 626 6.39 -14.39 -30.16
C LYS A 626 7.85 -14.37 -29.71
N PRO A 627 8.29 -15.35 -28.91
CA PRO A 627 9.70 -15.52 -28.62
C PRO A 627 10.52 -15.66 -29.91
N THR A 628 11.74 -15.13 -29.92
CA THR A 628 12.66 -15.36 -31.05
C THR A 628 13.09 -16.83 -31.07
N THR A 629 13.28 -17.39 -32.27
CA THR A 629 13.76 -18.78 -32.45
C THR A 629 15.27 -18.91 -32.22
N THR A 630 15.97 -17.80 -31.97
CA THR A 630 17.38 -17.80 -31.65
C THR A 630 17.60 -18.27 -30.22
N THR A 631 18.34 -19.36 -30.06
CA THR A 631 18.81 -19.88 -28.76
C THR A 631 19.82 -18.97 -28.05
N ASN A 632 20.04 -17.74 -28.53
CA ASN A 632 21.05 -16.83 -27.98
C ASN A 632 20.79 -15.36 -28.38
N PRO A 633 20.14 -14.53 -27.54
CA PRO A 633 20.02 -13.09 -27.77
C PRO A 633 20.98 -12.24 -26.91
N GLY A 634 21.83 -12.83 -26.05
CA GLY A 634 22.78 -12.09 -25.22
C GLY A 634 24.05 -12.91 -24.99
N GLY A 635 25.20 -12.31 -25.30
CA GLY A 635 26.51 -12.96 -25.36
C GLY A 635 26.78 -13.95 -24.22
N GLY A 636 27.31 -15.12 -24.59
CA GLY A 636 27.65 -16.16 -23.64
C GLY A 636 28.64 -15.66 -22.59
N TRP A 637 28.37 -15.99 -21.33
CA TRP A 637 29.38 -15.99 -20.29
C TRP A 637 30.45 -17.04 -20.65
N GLY A 638 31.63 -16.57 -21.04
CA GLY A 638 32.84 -17.38 -20.98
C GLY A 638 33.04 -17.84 -19.53
N GLY A 639 33.39 -19.12 -19.38
CA GLY A 639 33.35 -19.81 -18.10
C GLY A 639 34.11 -19.12 -16.96
N PHE A 640 33.53 -19.25 -15.77
CA PHE A 640 34.24 -19.25 -14.50
C PHE A 640 34.00 -20.59 -13.82
#